data_AF-A0A965C1B5-F1
#
_entry.id   AF-A0A965C1B5-F1
#
_cell.length_a   1.000
_cell.length_b   1.000
_cell.length_c   1.000
_cell.angle_alpha   90.00
_cell.angle_beta   90.00
_cell.angle_gamma   90.00
#
_symmetry.space_group_name_H-M   'P 1'
#
loop_
_entity.id
_entity.type
_entity.pdbx_description
1 polymer ?
#
loop_
_entity_poly.entity_id
_entity_poly.type
_entity_poly.pdbx_seq_one_letter_code
_entity_poly.pdbx_strand_id
1 'polypeptide(L)'
;TARYVLYLPRSLIMPVIVLLCAVGSFATGNNLALVFTVAVFGLLGYMMDRNGYPVAALVLGAVMGTMVEQNFVTSLIKSDGSILPFFSRPVASVLALMTFVAMLWPLGVWFKRRVQAR
;
A
#
# COMPACT_ATOMS: atom_id res chain seq x y z
N THR A 1 9.21 23.41 -14.06
CA THR A 1 8.06 23.02 -14.90
C THR A 1 6.97 22.26 -14.15
N ALA A 2 7.29 21.41 -13.16
CA ALA A 2 6.28 20.67 -12.36
C ALA A 2 5.32 21.54 -11.49
N ARG A 3 5.63 22.82 -11.27
CA ARG A 3 4.85 23.71 -10.38
C ARG A 3 3.49 24.13 -10.95
N TYR A 4 3.30 24.07 -12.28
CA TYR A 4 2.04 24.47 -12.93
C TYR A 4 0.97 23.37 -12.91
N VAL A 5 1.35 22.10 -12.78
CA VAL A 5 0.40 20.97 -12.68
C VAL A 5 -0.28 20.91 -11.32
N LEU A 6 0.36 21.44 -10.26
CA LEU A 6 -0.18 21.52 -8.90
C LEU A 6 -1.27 22.60 -8.72
N TYR A 7 -1.54 23.41 -9.75
CA TYR A 7 -2.57 24.45 -9.72
C TYR A 7 -3.92 24.02 -10.31
N LEU A 8 -4.06 22.76 -10.76
CA LEU A 8 -5.39 22.25 -11.03
C LEU A 8 -6.13 22.08 -9.70
N PRO A 9 -7.30 22.72 -9.51
CA PRO A 9 -8.05 22.57 -8.28
C PRO A 9 -8.35 21.08 -8.09
N ARG A 10 -7.97 20.52 -6.93
CA ARG A 10 -8.25 19.11 -6.57
C ARG A 10 -9.72 18.73 -6.81
N SER A 11 -10.60 19.71 -6.73
CA SER A 11 -12.02 19.63 -7.07
C SER A 11 -12.34 19.11 -8.48
N LEU A 12 -11.45 19.31 -9.46
CA LEU A 12 -11.60 18.82 -10.84
C LEU A 12 -10.88 17.48 -11.07
N ILE A 13 -9.79 17.22 -10.36
CA ILE A 13 -8.99 15.99 -10.53
C ILE A 13 -9.76 14.77 -10.00
N MET A 14 -10.41 14.89 -8.84
CA MET A 14 -11.17 13.79 -8.22
C MET A 14 -12.28 13.22 -9.12
N PRO A 15 -13.21 14.01 -9.69
CA PRO A 15 -14.29 13.47 -10.53
C PRO A 15 -13.76 12.84 -11.83
N VAL A 16 -12.69 13.40 -12.43
CA VAL A 16 -12.07 12.83 -13.63
C VAL A 16 -11.47 11.45 -13.34
N ILE A 17 -10.79 11.28 -12.20
CA ILE A 17 -10.23 9.98 -11.80
C ILE A 17 -11.35 8.96 -11.61
N VAL A 18 -12.45 9.32 -10.93
CA VAL A 18 -13.57 8.41 -10.68
C VAL A 18 -14.23 7.97 -12.00
N LEU A 19 -14.44 8.90 -12.94
CA LEU A 19 -14.96 8.57 -14.28
C LEU A 19 -14.02 7.62 -15.02
N LEU A 20 -12.71 7.87 -14.99
CA LEU A 20 -11.72 7.02 -15.63
C LEU A 20 -11.71 5.60 -15.02
N CYS A 21 -11.81 5.49 -13.69
CA CYS A 21 -11.90 4.20 -12.99
C CYS A 21 -13.18 3.44 -13.33
N ALA A 22 -14.32 4.12 -13.44
CA ALA A 22 -15.60 3.51 -13.82
C ALA A 22 -15.52 2.93 -15.26
N VAL A 23 -14.97 3.68 -16.20
CA VAL A 23 -14.76 3.24 -17.59
C VAL A 23 -13.79 2.06 -17.66
N GLY A 24 -12.66 2.12 -16.94
CA GLY A 24 -11.67 1.03 -16.91
C GLY A 24 -12.21 -0.28 -16.31
N SER A 25 -13.04 -0.16 -15.28
CA SER A 25 -13.73 -1.31 -14.69
C SER A 25 -14.75 -1.93 -15.64
N PHE A 26 -15.43 -1.12 -16.45
CA PHE A 26 -16.38 -1.61 -17.44
C PHE A 26 -15.65 -2.37 -18.57
N ALA A 27 -14.47 -1.88 -18.99
CA ALA A 27 -13.66 -2.49 -20.04
C ALA A 27 -13.08 -3.88 -19.68
N THR A 28 -12.84 -4.13 -18.39
CA THR A 28 -12.17 -5.37 -17.94
C THR A 28 -13.09 -6.60 -17.95
N GLY A 29 -14.40 -6.41 -17.78
CA GLY A 29 -15.31 -7.54 -17.60
C GLY A 29 -16.70 -7.43 -18.20
N ASN A 30 -17.08 -6.31 -18.84
CA ASN A 30 -18.46 -6.06 -19.29
C ASN A 30 -19.53 -6.41 -18.23
N ASN A 31 -19.16 -6.31 -16.95
CA ASN A 31 -19.95 -6.72 -15.81
C ASN A 31 -20.29 -5.48 -15.00
N LEU A 32 -21.57 -5.14 -14.90
CA LEU A 32 -22.05 -4.00 -14.11
C LEU A 32 -21.69 -4.12 -12.63
N ALA A 33 -21.50 -5.34 -12.12
CA ALA A 33 -21.09 -5.59 -10.74
C ALA A 33 -19.75 -4.93 -10.38
N LEU A 34 -18.77 -4.95 -11.28
CA LEU A 34 -17.45 -4.35 -11.04
C LEU A 34 -17.55 -2.82 -10.95
N VAL A 35 -18.40 -2.20 -11.76
CA VAL A 35 -18.66 -0.75 -11.70
C VAL A 35 -19.35 -0.37 -10.41
N PHE A 36 -20.29 -1.18 -9.92
CA PHE A 36 -20.90 -0.97 -8.61
C PHE A 36 -19.85 -1.06 -7.49
N THR A 37 -18.94 -2.03 -7.55
CA THR A 37 -17.83 -2.14 -6.59
C THR A 37 -16.93 -0.91 -6.62
N VAL A 38 -16.55 -0.41 -7.80
CA VAL A 38 -15.75 0.82 -7.93
C VAL A 38 -16.48 2.04 -7.38
N ALA A 39 -17.79 2.16 -7.60
CA ALA A 39 -18.59 3.25 -7.04
C ALA A 39 -18.63 3.20 -5.51
N VAL A 40 -18.84 2.01 -4.93
CA VAL A 40 -18.84 1.81 -3.46
C VAL A 40 -17.46 2.12 -2.87
N PHE A 41 -16.37 1.59 -3.44
CA PHE A 41 -15.02 1.87 -2.96
C PHE A 41 -14.59 3.33 -3.18
N GLY A 42 -15.04 3.98 -4.25
CA GLY A 42 -14.83 5.41 -4.48
C GLY A 42 -15.52 6.27 -3.41
N LEU A 43 -16.75 5.91 -3.02
CA LEU A 43 -17.47 6.58 -1.93
C LEU A 43 -16.78 6.35 -0.58
N LEU A 44 -16.33 5.12 -0.30
CA LEU A 44 -15.56 4.81 0.91
C LEU A 44 -14.26 5.62 0.97
N GLY A 45 -13.54 5.72 -0.15
CA GLY A 45 -12.35 6.56 -0.26
C GLY A 45 -12.64 8.04 0.04
N TYR A 46 -13.75 8.57 -0.48
CA TYR A 46 -14.18 9.94 -0.16
C TYR A 46 -14.49 10.14 1.34
N MET A 47 -15.15 9.17 1.98
CA MET A 47 -15.40 9.23 3.42
C MET A 47 -14.10 9.17 4.24
N MET A 48 -13.16 8.34 3.83
CA MET A 48 -11.86 8.22 4.48
C MET A 48 -11.02 9.51 4.37
N ASP A 49 -11.02 10.15 3.20
CA ASP A 49 -10.36 11.44 2.98
C ASP A 49 -10.98 12.53 3.88
N ARG A 50 -12.31 12.53 4.03
CA ARG A 50 -13.01 13.43 4.95
C ARG A 50 -12.63 13.21 6.42
N ASN A 51 -12.33 11.97 6.80
CA ASN A 51 -11.85 11.62 8.14
C ASN A 51 -10.34 11.83 8.34
N GLY A 52 -9.61 12.31 7.33
CA GLY A 52 -8.17 12.55 7.40
C GLY A 52 -7.31 11.29 7.31
N TYR A 53 -7.90 10.15 6.90
CA TYR A 53 -7.15 8.93 6.66
C TYR A 53 -6.58 8.94 5.24
N PRO A 54 -5.25 8.77 5.06
CA PRO A 54 -4.65 8.75 3.74
C PRO A 54 -5.02 7.45 3.01
N VAL A 55 -6.06 7.52 2.17
CA VAL A 55 -6.59 6.38 1.39
C VAL A 55 -5.50 5.69 0.59
N ALA A 56 -4.59 6.46 -0.01
CA ALA A 56 -3.47 5.94 -0.78
C ALA A 56 -2.58 4.99 0.04
N ALA A 57 -2.29 5.32 1.30
CA ALA A 57 -1.44 4.48 2.15
C ALA A 57 -2.16 3.18 2.55
N LEU A 58 -3.47 3.23 2.78
CA LEU A 58 -4.26 2.05 3.13
C LEU A 58 -4.35 1.08 1.95
N VAL A 59 -4.63 1.59 0.74
CA VAL A 59 -4.66 0.77 -0.48
C VAL A 59 -3.29 0.18 -0.77
N LEU A 60 -2.22 0.98 -0.67
CA LEU A 60 -0.85 0.49 -0.82
C LEU A 60 -0.55 -0.62 0.20
N GLY A 61 -0.91 -0.44 1.47
CA GLY A 61 -0.73 -1.47 2.49
C GLY A 61 -1.48 -2.76 2.17
N ALA A 62 -2.75 -2.66 1.74
CA ALA A 62 -3.56 -3.83 1.40
C ALA A 62 -3.00 -4.61 0.21
N VAL A 63 -2.60 -3.91 -0.86
CA VAL A 63 -2.03 -4.54 -2.06
C VAL A 63 -0.62 -5.08 -1.80
N MET A 64 0.22 -4.33 -1.07
CA MET A 64 1.58 -4.77 -0.75
C MET A 64 1.56 -5.95 0.23
N GLY A 65 0.62 -5.98 1.17
CA GLY A 65 0.47 -7.08 2.12
C GLY A 65 0.21 -8.42 1.43
N THR A 66 -0.72 -8.46 0.48
CA THR A 66 -1.01 -9.70 -0.26
C THR A 66 0.19 -10.16 -1.10
N MET A 67 0.91 -9.23 -1.71
CA MET A 67 2.13 -9.54 -2.45
C MET A 67 3.22 -10.10 -1.52
N VAL A 68 3.42 -9.51 -0.33
CA VAL A 68 4.37 -10.01 0.66
C VAL A 68 4.01 -11.41 1.12
N GLU A 69 2.73 -11.67 1.41
CA GLU A 69 2.26 -12.99 1.82
C GLU A 69 2.50 -14.05 0.74
N GLN A 70 2.16 -13.74 -0.51
CA GLN A 70 2.40 -14.68 -1.62
C GLN A 70 3.88 -14.95 -1.85
N ASN A 71 4.73 -13.93 -1.76
CA ASN A 71 6.18 -14.11 -1.87
C ASN A 71 6.75 -14.91 -0.69
N PHE A 72 6.20 -14.73 0.51
CA PHE A 72 6.60 -15.49 1.70
C PHE A 72 6.22 -16.97 1.55
N VAL A 73 4.97 -17.27 1.19
CA VAL A 73 4.50 -18.65 0.96
C VAL A 73 5.28 -19.32 -0.17
N THR A 74 5.51 -18.62 -1.29
CA THR A 74 6.30 -19.13 -2.41
C THR A 74 7.74 -19.43 -1.99
N SER A 75 8.33 -18.59 -1.16
CA SER A 75 9.69 -18.80 -0.62
C SER A 75 9.75 -19.99 0.34
N LEU A 76 8.71 -20.21 1.15
CA LEU A 76 8.62 -21.36 2.06
C LEU A 76 8.43 -22.68 1.31
N ILE A 77 7.59 -22.71 0.28
CA ILE A 77 7.38 -23.88 -0.59
C ILE A 77 8.68 -24.23 -1.31
N LYS A 78 9.41 -23.23 -1.81
CA LYS A 78 10.71 -23.44 -2.48
C LYS A 78 11.83 -23.89 -1.52
N SER A 79 11.61 -23.81 -0.21
CA SER A 79 12.57 -24.15 0.84
C SER A 79 12.27 -25.48 1.55
N ASP A 80 11.35 -26.29 1.02
CA ASP A 80 10.98 -27.61 1.56
C ASP A 80 10.61 -27.57 3.06
N GLY A 81 9.92 -26.52 3.50
CA GLY A 81 9.44 -26.40 4.89
C GLY A 81 10.52 -26.22 5.96
N SER A 82 11.80 -26.12 5.58
CA SER A 82 12.88 -25.83 6.51
C SER A 82 13.17 -24.32 6.54
N ILE A 83 13.31 -23.74 7.74
CA ILE A 83 13.71 -22.33 7.96
C ILE A 83 15.24 -22.12 7.85
N LEU A 84 15.99 -23.21 7.67
CA LEU A 84 17.45 -23.23 7.55
C LEU A 84 18.02 -22.49 6.31
N PRO A 85 17.39 -22.50 5.12
CA PRO A 85 17.91 -21.77 3.95
C PRO A 85 17.74 -20.23 4.04
N PHE A 86 16.89 -19.72 4.94
CA PHE A 86 16.89 -18.27 5.27
C PHE A 86 18.22 -17.83 5.90
N PHE A 87 18.90 -18.74 6.61
CA PHE A 87 20.24 -18.51 7.15
C PHE A 87 21.36 -18.92 6.18
N SER A 88 21.13 -19.92 5.33
CA SER A 88 22.13 -20.40 4.37
C SER A 88 22.33 -19.45 3.18
N ARG A 89 21.35 -18.61 2.86
CA ARG A 89 21.44 -17.63 1.78
C ARG A 89 21.82 -16.24 2.33
N PRO A 90 23.09 -15.79 2.20
CA PRO A 90 23.60 -14.57 2.84
C PRO A 90 22.86 -13.29 2.42
N VAL A 91 22.20 -13.30 1.27
CA VAL A 91 21.38 -12.17 0.80
C VAL A 91 20.08 -12.04 1.60
N ALA A 92 19.45 -13.15 1.98
CA ALA A 92 18.20 -13.15 2.73
C ALA A 92 18.41 -12.69 4.17
N SER A 93 19.51 -13.11 4.81
CA SER A 93 19.87 -12.68 6.16
C SER A 93 20.21 -11.19 6.22
N VAL A 94 20.95 -10.66 5.24
CA VAL A 94 21.26 -9.23 5.15
C VAL A 94 19.99 -8.40 4.95
N LEU A 95 19.10 -8.83 4.05
CA LEU A 95 17.82 -8.15 3.84
C LEU A 95 16.92 -8.21 5.07
N ALA A 96 16.82 -9.37 5.74
CA ALA A 96 16.05 -9.50 6.97
C ALA A 96 16.59 -8.58 8.07
N LEU A 97 17.92 -8.50 8.24
CA LEU A 97 18.54 -7.61 9.20
C LEU A 97 18.28 -6.15 8.85
N MET A 98 18.37 -5.76 7.57
CA MET A 98 17.99 -4.42 7.11
C MET A 98 16.50 -4.12 7.36
N THR A 99 15.60 -5.07 7.15
CA THR A 99 14.17 -4.89 7.44
C THR A 99 13.95 -4.69 8.94
N PHE A 100 14.58 -5.49 9.80
CA PHE A 100 14.50 -5.32 11.26
C PHE A 100 15.04 -3.95 11.71
N VAL A 101 16.18 -3.51 11.15
CA VAL A 101 16.74 -2.19 11.44
C VAL A 101 15.81 -1.09 10.96
N ALA A 102 15.31 -1.17 9.71
CA ALA A 102 14.40 -0.19 9.14
C ALA A 102 13.04 -0.13 9.85
N MET A 103 12.59 -1.24 10.46
CA MET A 103 11.37 -1.29 11.26
C MET A 103 11.58 -0.73 12.67
N LEU A 104 12.72 -1.03 13.30
CA LEU A 104 13.07 -0.51 14.63
C LEU A 104 13.50 0.96 14.62
N TRP A 105 14.02 1.46 13.49
CA TRP A 105 14.44 2.84 13.33
C TRP A 105 13.29 3.85 13.62
N PRO A 106 12.13 3.81 12.93
CA PRO A 106 11.03 4.73 13.18
C PRO A 106 10.39 4.55 14.56
N LEU A 107 10.33 3.32 15.09
CA LEU A 107 9.85 3.03 16.44
C LEU A 107 10.77 3.64 17.52
N GLY A 108 12.09 3.56 17.33
CA GLY A 108 13.09 4.17 18.21
C GLY A 108 13.08 5.70 18.16
N VAL A 109 12.88 6.30 16.98
CA VAL A 109 12.74 7.76 16.85
C VAL A 109 11.42 8.25 17.46
N TRP A 110 10.34 7.48 17.34
CA TRP A 110 9.04 7.78 17.97
C TRP A 110 9.10 7.70 19.50
N PHE A 111 9.79 6.70 20.06
CA PHE A 111 9.99 6.57 21.51
C PHE A 111 10.90 7.68 22.07
N LYS A 112 11.99 8.04 21.37
CA LYS A 112 12.84 9.18 21.76
C LYS A 112 12.09 10.51 21.73
N ARG A 113 11.19 10.72 20.77
CA ARG A 113 10.33 11.92 20.70
C ARG A 113 9.30 12.00 21.82
N ARG A 114 8.81 10.85 22.32
CA ARG A 114 7.93 10.79 23.51
C ARG A 114 8.67 11.08 24.81
N VAL A 115 9.96 10.73 24.90
CA VAL A 115 10.79 10.98 26.10
C VAL A 115 11.30 12.43 26.17
N GLN A 116 11.55 13.09 25.02
CA GLN A 116 11.93 14.52 24.97
C GLN A 116 10.76 15.51 25.09
N ALA A 117 9.51 15.04 25.05
CA ALA A 117 8.33 15.88 25.25
C ALA A 117 7.86 15.91 26.72
N ARG A 118 8.72 15.54 27.68
CA ARG A 118 8.49 15.66 29.12
C ARG A 118 9.55 16.53 29.77
#